data_AF-A0AAU3E121-F1
#
_entry.id   AF-A0AAU3E121-F1
#
_cell.length_a   1.000
_cell.length_b   1.000
_cell.length_c   1.000
_cell.angle_alpha   90.00
_cell.angle_beta   90.00
_cell.angle_gamma   90.00
#
_symmetry.space_group_name_H-M   'P 1'
#
loop_
_entity.id
_entity.type
_entity.pdbx_description
1 polymer ?
#
loop_
_entity_poly.entity_id
_entity_poly.type
_entity_poly.pdbx_seq_one_letter_code
_entity_poly.pdbx_strand_id
1 'polypeptide(L)' 'MDEILDHLQRHGVTVEAGPVDRDGGRGHGRSVYFRDPDGSLLELISYR' A
#
# COMPACT_ATOMS: atom_id res chain seq x y z
N MET A 1 4.83 7.72 -2.55
CA MET A 1 3.66 7.27 -1.77
C MET A 1 2.40 7.88 -2.34
N ASP A 2 2.34 9.20 -2.46
CA ASP A 2 1.20 9.91 -3.04
C ASP A 2 0.86 9.39 -4.44
N GLU A 3 1.86 9.18 -5.31
CA GLU A 3 1.66 8.58 -6.64
C GLU A 3 1.03 7.18 -6.59
N ILE A 4 1.37 6.36 -5.59
CA ILE A 4 0.79 5.02 -5.40
C ILE A 4 -0.68 5.14 -5.01
N LEU A 5 -0.99 6.01 -4.03
CA LEU A 5 -2.38 6.24 -3.58
C LEU A 5 -3.26 6.75 -4.72
N ASP A 6 -2.75 7.73 -5.45
CA ASP A 6 -3.39 8.29 -6.65
C ASP A 6 -3.66 7.22 -7.71
N HIS A 7 -2.69 6.35 -7.98
CA HIS A 7 -2.83 5.26 -8.94
C HIS A 7 -3.90 4.25 -8.49
N LEU A 8 -3.84 3.81 -7.23
CA LEU A 8 -4.84 2.90 -6.66
C LEU A 8 -6.25 3.49 -6.74
N GLN A 9 -6.40 4.77 -6.37
CA GLN A 9 -7.70 5.47 -6.46
C GLN A 9 -8.21 5.57 -7.91
N ARG A 10 -7.35 5.90 -8.88
CA ARG A 10 -7.74 5.95 -10.31
C ARG A 10 -8.23 4.61 -10.84
N HIS A 11 -7.78 3.51 -10.26
CA HIS A 11 -8.21 2.15 -10.60
C HIS A 11 -9.36 1.63 -9.72
N GLY A 12 -9.93 2.46 -8.85
CA GLY A 12 -11.04 2.07 -7.97
C GLY A 12 -10.63 1.12 -6.85
N VAL A 13 -9.34 1.01 -6.55
CA VAL A 13 -8.83 0.19 -5.45
C VAL A 13 -8.95 0.97 -4.14
N THR A 14 -9.71 0.42 -3.20
CA THR A 14 -9.88 1.03 -1.87
C THR A 14 -8.69 0.67 -0.99
N VAL A 15 -8.02 1.69 -0.46
CA VAL A 15 -6.96 1.52 0.54
C VAL A 15 -7.63 1.28 1.90
N GLU A 16 -7.39 0.12 2.50
CA GLU A 16 -7.92 -0.24 3.83
C GLU A 16 -7.12 0.40 4.96
N ALA A 17 -5.80 0.53 4.77
CA ALA A 17 -4.92 1.17 5.74
C ALA A 17 -3.68 1.76 5.07
N GLY A 18 -3.15 2.82 5.67
CA GLY A 18 -1.98 3.51 5.18
C GLY A 18 -2.29 4.85 4.52
N PRO A 19 -1.23 5.61 4.17
CA PRO A 19 0.16 5.22 4.32
C PRO A 19 0.64 5.23 5.79
N VAL A 20 1.32 4.16 6.21
CA VAL A 20 1.90 4.03 7.57
C VAL A 20 3.37 3.61 7.49
N ASP A 21 4.18 4.09 8.42
CA ASP A 21 5.59 3.69 8.50
C ASP A 21 5.70 2.27 9.06
N ARG A 22 6.57 1.45 8.46
CA ARG A 22 6.75 0.03 8.76
C ARG A 22 8.21 -0.39 8.63
N ASP A 23 8.59 -1.38 9.43
CA ASP A 23 9.81 -2.15 9.24
C ASP A 23 9.57 -3.28 8.24
N GLY A 24 10.19 -3.18 7.07
CA GLY A 24 10.19 -4.22 6.06
C GLY A 24 11.53 -4.96 5.99
N GLY A 25 11.61 -5.95 5.11
CA GLY A 25 12.84 -6.74 4.91
C GLY A 25 14.06 -5.94 4.45
N ARG A 26 13.88 -4.69 3.99
CA ARG A 26 14.95 -3.76 3.63
C ARG A 26 15.10 -2.58 4.60
N GLY A 27 14.51 -2.67 5.79
CA GLY A 27 14.52 -1.61 6.80
C GLY A 27 13.25 -0.75 6.79
N HIS A 28 13.34 0.49 7.26
CA HIS A 28 12.19 1.40 7.32
C HIS A 28 11.65 1.72 5.91
N GLY A 29 10.36 1.47 5.75
CA GLY A 29 9.59 1.83 4.57
C GLY A 29 8.21 2.34 4.96
N ARG A 30 7.42 2.68 3.95
CA ARG A 30 6.04 3.10 4.14
C ARG A 30 5.13 2.16 3.38
N SER A 31 4.11 1.64 4.05
CA SER A 31 3.20 0.63 3.52
C SER A 31 1.79 1.17 3.32
N VAL A 32 1.12 0.63 2.31
CA VAL A 32 -0.33 0.74 2.10
C VAL A 32 -0.90 -0.67 1.97
N TYR A 33 -2.14 -0.84 2.45
CA TYR A 33 -2.84 -2.12 2.47
C TYR A 33 -4.17 -1.99 1.73
N PHE A 34 -4.50 -2.98 0.91
CA PHE A 34 -5.75 -3.05 0.14
C PHE A 34 -6.06 -4.52 -0.20
N ARG A 35 -7.25 -4.79 -0.73
CA ARG A 35 -7.64 -6.13 -1.18
C ARG A 35 -7.60 -6.29 -2.69
N ASP A 36 -7.20 -7.47 -3.12
CA ASP A 36 -7.44 -7.93 -4.49
C ASP A 36 -8.91 -8.40 -4.67
N PRO A 37 -9.33 -8.74 -5.91
CA PRO A 37 -10.69 -9.21 -6.16
C PRO A 37 -11.08 -10.50 -5.43
N ASP A 38 -10.11 -11.32 -5.05
CA ASP A 38 -10.33 -12.57 -4.29
C ASP A 38 -10.42 -12.31 -2.77
N GLY A 39 -10.20 -11.06 -2.34
CA GLY A 39 -10.27 -10.62 -0.95
C GLY A 39 -8.98 -10.81 -0.15
N SER A 40 -7.88 -11.20 -0.81
CA SER A 40 -6.57 -11.31 -0.16
C SER A 40 -6.06 -9.93 0.24
N LEU A 41 -5.53 -9.81 1.46
CA LEU A 41 -4.91 -8.57 1.91
C LEU A 41 -3.51 -8.46 1.31
N LEU A 42 -3.29 -7.43 0.50
CA LEU A 42 -2.01 -7.12 -0.11
C LEU A 42 -1.35 -5.95 0.62
N GLU A 43 -0.02 -6.02 0.75
CA GLU A 43 0.82 -4.93 1.23
C GLU A 43 1.69 -4.41 0.08
N LEU A 44 1.66 -3.10 -0.14
CA LEU A 44 2.59 -2.39 -1.00
C LEU A 44 3.49 -1.53 -0.12
N ILE A 45 4.77 -1.94 0.00
CA ILE A 45 5.79 -1.20 0.74
C ILE A 45 6.77 -0.51 -0.21
N SER A 46 7.04 0.77 0.06
CA SER A 46 8.07 1.55 -0.61
C SER A 46 9.18 1.88 0.39
N TYR A 47 10.41 1.49 0.05
CA TYR A 47 11.62 1.89 0.74
C TYR A 47 12.18 3.15 0.08
N ARG A 48 12.81 4.02 0.86
CA ARG A 48 13.48 5.22 0.35
C ARG A 48 14.83 4.88 -0.26
#